data_AF-L7FKI2-F1
#
_entry.id   AF-L7FKI2-F1
#
_cell.length_a   1.000
_cell.length_b   1.000
_cell.length_c   1.000
_cell.angle_alpha   90.00
_cell.angle_beta   90.00
_cell.angle_gamma   90.00
#
_symmetry.space_group_name_H-M   'P 1'
#
loop_
_entity.id
_entity.type
_entity.pdbx_description
1 polymer ?
#
loop_
_entity_poly.entity_id
_entity_poly.type
_entity_poly.pdbx_seq_one_letter_code
_entity_poly.pdbx_strand_id
1 'polypeptide(L)'
;MEKGNKKGDVDDYSVMEKDIYIEKVILFQQRDCCSKTHINVPMCKKFLTRIVAAMNKGDIFNEEESTEIFFALTKLFTSQDLTLRRLLYVVLDDMVPLTSNSFIIVNSVSKDLSDKISSFRCSSLR
;
A
#
# COMPACT_ATOMS: atom_id res chain seq x y z
N MET A 1 50.76 12.21 13.45
CA MET A 1 50.14 11.70 12.22
C MET A 1 49.80 10.25 12.52
N GLU A 2 48.54 9.90 12.72
CA GLU A 2 47.66 9.45 11.64
C GLU A 2 46.20 9.64 12.05
N LYS A 3 45.39 10.19 11.13
CA LYS A 3 43.94 10.37 11.30
C LYS A 3 43.26 9.08 10.86
N GLY A 4 42.34 8.56 11.68
CA GLY A 4 41.49 7.41 11.35
C GLY A 4 40.04 7.68 11.72
N ASN A 5 39.35 8.40 10.83
CA ASN A 5 37.94 8.78 10.89
C ASN A 5 37.02 7.54 10.86
N LYS A 6 36.20 7.33 11.89
CA LYS A 6 34.97 6.52 11.81
C LYS A 6 33.80 7.38 12.30
N LYS A 7 33.18 8.05 11.34
CA LYS A 7 31.93 8.79 11.47
C LYS A 7 30.94 8.04 10.58
N GLY A 8 29.92 7.42 11.16
CA GLY A 8 28.94 6.64 10.39
C GLY A 8 27.75 6.06 11.13
N ASP A 9 27.52 6.38 12.41
CA ASP A 9 26.38 5.87 13.20
C ASP A 9 25.29 6.93 13.44
N VAL A 10 25.06 7.78 12.45
CA VAL A 10 23.92 8.70 12.45
C VAL A 10 23.34 8.67 11.03
N ASP A 11 22.03 8.45 10.93
CA ASP A 11 21.16 8.68 9.76
C ASP A 11 20.54 7.48 9.01
N ASP A 12 20.53 6.24 9.53
CA ASP A 12 19.73 5.17 8.89
C ASP A 12 18.22 5.38 9.11
N TYR A 13 17.82 5.74 10.33
CA TYR A 13 16.41 5.97 10.69
C TYR A 13 15.79 7.19 9.99
N SER A 14 16.56 8.26 9.78
CA SER A 14 16.07 9.51 9.15
C SER A 14 15.94 9.39 7.63
N VAL A 15 16.71 8.49 7.00
CA VAL A 15 16.52 8.13 5.58
C VAL A 15 15.26 7.29 5.42
N MET A 16 15.02 6.33 6.32
CA MET A 16 13.79 5.52 6.33
C MET A 16 12.54 6.38 6.56
N GLU A 17 12.62 7.39 7.43
CA GLU A 17 11.52 8.31 7.71
C GLU A 17 11.14 9.15 6.47
N LYS A 18 12.13 9.67 5.73
CA LYS A 18 11.88 10.36 4.45
C LYS A 18 11.37 9.44 3.34
N ASP A 19 11.80 8.19 3.32
CA ASP A 19 11.32 7.19 2.36
C ASP A 19 9.89 6.73 2.64
N ILE A 20 9.42 6.87 3.88
CA ILE A 20 8.06 6.52 4.32
C ILE A 20 7.11 7.72 4.15
N TYR A 21 7.54 8.93 4.51
CA TYR A 21 6.75 10.15 4.40
C TYR A 21 7.07 10.91 3.11
N ILE A 22 6.33 10.57 2.06
CA ILE A 22 6.45 11.19 0.75
C ILE A 22 5.23 12.09 0.49
N GLU A 23 5.43 13.17 -0.27
CA GLU A 23 4.34 14.07 -0.69
C GLU A 23 3.23 13.31 -1.41
N LYS A 24 1.98 13.65 -1.09
CA LYS A 24 0.75 13.07 -1.66
C LYS A 24 0.79 12.98 -3.19
N VAL A 25 1.32 14.00 -3.87
CA VAL A 25 1.43 14.05 -5.34
C VAL A 25 2.34 12.95 -5.88
N ILE A 26 3.50 12.75 -5.24
CA ILE A 26 4.47 11.71 -5.64
C ILE A 26 3.90 10.33 -5.31
N LEU A 27 3.26 10.20 -4.15
CA LEU A 27 2.56 8.96 -3.78
C LEU A 27 1.51 8.60 -4.83
N PHE A 28 0.68 9.54 -5.24
CA PHE A 28 -0.35 9.31 -6.25
C PHE A 28 0.23 8.82 -7.59
N GLN A 29 1.35 9.41 -8.04
CA GLN A 29 2.04 8.97 -9.25
C GLN A 29 2.61 7.54 -9.14
N GLN A 30 2.99 7.10 -7.94
CA GLN A 30 3.51 5.74 -7.74
C GLN A 30 2.47 4.63 -7.90
N ARG A 31 1.17 4.97 -7.99
CA ARG A 31 0.09 3.99 -8.22
C ARG A 31 0.32 3.10 -9.45
N ASP A 32 0.98 3.64 -10.48
CA ASP A 32 1.22 2.93 -11.74
C ASP A 32 2.06 1.68 -11.52
N CYS A 33 2.84 1.61 -10.44
CA CYS A 33 3.57 0.42 -10.04
C CYS A 33 2.66 -0.78 -9.79
N CYS A 34 1.42 -0.55 -9.33
CA CYS A 34 0.42 -1.58 -9.08
C CYS A 34 -0.34 -2.00 -10.34
N SER A 35 -0.29 -1.18 -11.40
CA SER A 35 -0.98 -1.42 -12.67
C SER A 35 -0.11 -2.09 -13.74
N LYS A 36 1.15 -2.43 -13.45
CA LYS A 36 2.06 -3.07 -14.41
C LYS A 36 1.68 -4.54 -14.64
N THR A 37 1.89 -5.02 -15.88
CA THR A 37 1.65 -6.42 -16.29
C THR A 37 2.41 -7.44 -15.43
N HIS A 38 3.60 -7.06 -14.95
CA HIS A 38 4.34 -7.82 -13.95
C HIS A 38 4.38 -7.05 -12.63
N ILE A 39 3.71 -7.59 -11.62
CA ILE A 39 3.64 -6.98 -10.29
C ILE A 39 4.96 -7.21 -9.55
N ASN A 40 5.66 -6.13 -9.27
CA ASN A 40 6.85 -6.16 -8.43
C ASN A 40 6.44 -6.06 -6.95
N VAL A 41 6.31 -7.23 -6.29
CA VAL A 41 5.86 -7.37 -4.90
C VAL A 41 6.56 -6.42 -3.91
N PRO A 42 7.92 -6.34 -3.83
CA PRO A 42 8.59 -5.44 -2.88
C PRO A 42 8.31 -3.96 -3.14
N MET A 43 8.15 -3.55 -4.41
CA MET A 43 7.82 -2.16 -4.74
C MET A 43 6.39 -1.83 -4.34
N CYS A 44 5.46 -2.75 -4.56
CA CYS A 44 4.06 -2.60 -4.16
C CYS A 44 3.92 -2.59 -2.63
N LYS A 45 4.68 -3.41 -1.90
CA LYS A 45 4.70 -3.37 -0.43
C LYS A 45 5.13 -2.00 0.07
N LYS A 46 6.22 -1.44 -0.45
CA LYS A 46 6.67 -0.08 -0.11
C LYS A 46 5.60 0.97 -0.41
N PHE A 47 4.95 0.88 -1.55
CA PHE A 47 3.87 1.78 -1.94
C PHE A 47 2.68 1.73 -0.96
N LEU A 48 2.21 0.54 -0.61
CA LEU A 48 1.12 0.38 0.36
C LEU A 48 1.51 0.91 1.75
N THR A 49 2.73 0.66 2.22
CA THR A 49 3.21 1.19 3.50
C THR A 49 3.23 2.72 3.51
N ARG A 50 3.60 3.35 2.37
CA ARG A 50 3.56 4.82 2.23
C ARG A 50 2.12 5.36 2.24
N ILE A 51 1.17 4.65 1.63
CA ILE A 51 -0.26 5.00 1.70
C ILE A 51 -0.75 4.99 3.15
N VAL A 52 -0.48 3.91 3.88
CA VAL A 52 -0.84 3.80 5.30
C VAL A 52 -0.19 4.93 6.10
N ALA A 53 1.08 5.23 5.87
CA ALA A 53 1.78 6.32 6.57
C ALA A 53 1.17 7.70 6.27
N ALA A 54 0.78 7.98 5.03
CA ALA A 54 0.10 9.22 4.64
C ALA A 54 -1.27 9.35 5.30
N MET A 55 -2.06 8.27 5.33
CA MET A 55 -3.37 8.26 6.02
C MET A 55 -3.21 8.46 7.53
N ASN A 56 -2.23 7.81 8.17
CA ASN A 56 -1.95 8.00 9.60
C ASN A 56 -1.49 9.41 9.94
N LYS A 57 -0.87 10.13 8.99
CA LYS A 57 -0.50 11.54 9.16
C LYS A 57 -1.72 12.48 9.11
N GLY A 58 -2.85 12.00 8.59
CA GLY A 58 -4.07 12.79 8.39
C GLY A 58 -4.18 13.41 7.01
N ASP A 59 -3.42 12.93 6.01
CA ASP A 59 -3.60 13.38 4.63
C ASP A 59 -4.95 12.87 4.10
N ILE A 60 -5.84 13.81 3.77
CA ILE A 60 -7.17 13.50 3.23
C ILE A 60 -7.05 13.32 1.71
N PHE A 61 -7.38 12.14 1.22
CA PHE A 61 -7.51 11.86 -0.21
C PHE A 61 -8.88 12.32 -0.71
N ASN A 62 -8.92 12.99 -1.85
CA ASN A 62 -10.20 13.36 -2.48
C ASN A 62 -10.89 12.10 -3.01
N GLU A 63 -12.20 12.16 -3.20
CA GLU A 63 -12.99 11.02 -3.67
C GLU A 63 -12.50 10.45 -5.02
N GLU A 64 -12.13 11.31 -5.96
CA GLU A 64 -11.52 10.90 -7.25
C GLU A 64 -10.18 10.21 -7.03
N GLU A 65 -9.30 10.80 -6.21
CA GLU A 65 -7.97 10.23 -5.95
C GLU A 65 -8.06 8.86 -5.27
N SER A 66 -8.93 8.74 -4.26
CA SER A 66 -9.23 7.50 -3.55
C SER A 66 -9.74 6.42 -4.51
N THR A 67 -10.64 6.79 -5.43
CA THR A 67 -11.19 5.86 -6.42
C THR A 67 -10.12 5.38 -7.40
N GLU A 68 -9.25 6.26 -7.88
CA GLU A 68 -8.17 5.85 -8.80
C GLU A 68 -7.08 5.01 -8.11
N ILE A 69 -6.70 5.36 -6.87
CA ILE A 69 -5.81 4.53 -6.05
C ILE A 69 -6.44 3.15 -5.87
N PHE A 70 -7.73 3.09 -5.54
CA PHE A 70 -8.45 1.83 -5.39
C PHE A 70 -8.42 0.98 -6.66
N PHE A 71 -8.66 1.56 -7.85
CA PHE A 71 -8.53 0.82 -9.11
C PHE A 71 -7.13 0.25 -9.31
N ALA A 72 -6.08 0.98 -8.95
CA ALA A 72 -4.72 0.46 -8.97
C ALA A 72 -4.52 -0.68 -7.96
N LEU A 73 -5.10 -0.56 -6.76
CA LEU A 73 -5.06 -1.59 -5.71
C LEU A 73 -5.79 -2.87 -6.12
N THR A 74 -6.91 -2.79 -6.86
CA THR A 74 -7.65 -4.00 -7.29
C THR A 74 -6.80 -4.92 -8.16
N LYS A 75 -5.82 -4.38 -8.88
CA LYS A 75 -4.89 -5.16 -9.71
C LYS A 75 -3.90 -5.97 -8.87
N LEU A 76 -3.63 -5.55 -7.63
CA LEU A 76 -2.76 -6.27 -6.69
C LEU A 76 -3.38 -7.57 -6.18
N PHE A 77 -4.71 -7.77 -6.26
CA PHE A 77 -5.34 -9.04 -5.90
C PHE A 77 -4.87 -10.21 -6.77
N THR A 78 -4.32 -9.95 -7.96
CA THR A 78 -3.72 -11.00 -8.80
C THR A 78 -2.44 -11.60 -8.20
N SER A 79 -1.80 -10.92 -7.24
CA SER A 79 -0.61 -11.43 -6.56
C SER A 79 -0.96 -12.54 -5.56
N GLN A 80 -0.13 -13.59 -5.47
CA GLN A 80 -0.30 -14.70 -4.51
C GLN A 80 0.45 -14.50 -3.18
N ASP A 81 1.19 -13.39 -3.03
CA ASP A 81 1.98 -13.11 -1.81
C ASP A 81 1.06 -12.75 -0.63
N LEU A 82 1.08 -13.58 0.42
CA LEU A 82 0.23 -13.43 1.59
C LEU A 82 0.45 -12.09 2.32
N THR A 83 1.70 -11.64 2.40
CA THR A 83 2.05 -10.40 3.12
C THR A 83 1.55 -9.17 2.36
N LEU A 84 1.68 -9.16 1.04
CA LEU A 84 1.16 -8.11 0.17
C LEU A 84 -0.36 -8.03 0.26
N ARG A 85 -1.05 -9.18 0.24
CA ARG A 85 -2.50 -9.26 0.42
C ARG A 85 -2.94 -8.74 1.79
N ARG A 86 -2.28 -9.15 2.88
CA ARG A 86 -2.59 -8.62 4.23
C ARG A 86 -2.46 -7.10 4.29
N LEU A 87 -1.40 -6.56 3.72
CA LEU A 87 -1.17 -5.11 3.69
C LEU A 87 -2.21 -4.40 2.80
N LEU A 88 -2.61 -5.02 1.69
CA LEU A 88 -3.69 -4.54 0.83
C LEU A 88 -5.02 -4.47 1.61
N TYR A 89 -5.37 -5.50 2.38
CA TYR A 89 -6.59 -5.50 3.19
C TYR A 89 -6.62 -4.38 4.23
N VAL A 90 -5.50 -4.10 4.90
CA VAL A 90 -5.39 -2.97 5.85
C VAL A 90 -5.64 -1.64 5.14
N VAL A 91 -4.99 -1.41 3.99
CA VAL A 91 -5.19 -0.18 3.20
C VAL A 91 -6.63 -0.05 2.72
N LEU A 92 -7.26 -1.16 2.33
CA LEU A 92 -8.65 -1.15 1.87
C LEU A 92 -9.61 -0.80 3.00
N ASP A 93 -9.42 -1.36 4.19
CA ASP A 93 -10.26 -1.06 5.35
C ASP A 93 -10.19 0.44 5.72
N ASP A 94 -8.98 1.01 5.72
CA ASP A 94 -8.77 2.45 5.95
C ASP A 94 -9.40 3.35 4.86
N MET A 95 -9.49 2.85 3.62
CA MET A 95 -10.03 3.59 2.47
C MET A 95 -11.55 3.46 2.31
N VAL A 96 -12.19 2.41 2.81
CA VAL A 96 -13.65 2.19 2.77
C VAL A 96 -14.45 3.40 3.25
N PRO A 97 -14.15 4.04 4.41
CA PRO A 97 -14.91 5.20 4.87
C PRO A 97 -14.66 6.47 4.05
N LEU A 98 -13.58 6.52 3.26
CA LEU A 98 -13.18 7.70 2.48
C LEU A 98 -13.77 7.73 1.07
N THR A 99 -14.39 6.63 0.60
CA THR A 99 -14.91 6.52 -0.76
C THR A 99 -16.41 6.25 -0.77
N SER A 100 -17.14 6.96 -1.63
CA SER A 100 -18.54 6.66 -1.91
C SER A 100 -18.70 5.33 -2.68
N ASN A 101 -17.63 4.79 -3.26
CA ASN A 101 -17.62 3.60 -4.11
C ASN A 101 -17.30 2.30 -3.35
N SER A 102 -17.75 2.19 -2.09
CA SER A 102 -17.53 1.00 -1.25
C SER A 102 -17.99 -0.31 -1.89
N PHE A 103 -18.98 -0.28 -2.79
CA PHE A 103 -19.46 -1.44 -3.56
C PHE A 103 -18.35 -2.12 -4.38
N ILE A 104 -17.43 -1.36 -4.97
CA ILE A 104 -16.35 -1.93 -5.79
C ILE A 104 -15.32 -2.66 -4.90
N ILE A 105 -15.12 -2.17 -3.68
CA ILE A 105 -14.31 -2.81 -2.65
C ILE A 105 -14.93 -4.17 -2.29
N VAL A 106 -16.23 -4.18 -1.98
CA VAL A 106 -16.96 -5.39 -1.62
C VAL A 106 -16.91 -6.42 -2.75
N ASN A 107 -17.08 -6.03 -4.01
CA ASN A 107 -16.97 -6.93 -5.14
C ASN A 107 -15.55 -7.49 -5.33
N SER A 108 -14.53 -6.66 -5.16
CA SER A 108 -13.13 -7.08 -5.30
C SER A 108 -12.74 -8.09 -4.22
N VAL A 109 -13.14 -7.81 -2.96
CA VAL A 109 -12.95 -8.72 -1.83
C VAL A 109 -13.77 -10.01 -2.00
N SER A 110 -15.04 -9.90 -2.39
CA SER A 110 -15.91 -11.07 -2.62
C SER A 110 -15.39 -11.98 -3.73
N LYS A 111 -14.83 -11.39 -4.80
CA LYS A 111 -14.17 -12.12 -5.88
C LYS A 111 -12.91 -12.81 -5.39
N ASP A 112 -12.04 -12.11 -4.65
CA ASP A 112 -10.82 -12.70 -4.07
C ASP A 112 -11.13 -13.85 -3.11
N LEU A 113 -12.19 -13.73 -2.31
CA LEU A 113 -12.67 -14.78 -1.40
C LEU A 113 -13.23 -16.00 -2.12
N SER A 114 -13.66 -15.85 -3.38
CA SER A 114 -14.24 -16.91 -4.20
C SER A 114 -13.19 -17.63 -5.05
N ASP A 115 -12.11 -16.95 -5.45
CA ASP A 115 -11.10 -17.42 -6.42
C ASP A 115 -10.09 -18.46 -5.89
N LYS A 116 -10.43 -19.17 -4.80
CA LYS A 116 -9.63 -20.20 -4.09
C LYS A 116 -8.46 -19.63 -3.28
N ILE A 117 -8.58 -19.75 -1.96
CA ILE A 117 -7.55 -20.27 -1.03
C ILE A 117 -8.21 -20.36 0.35
N SER A 118 -8.31 -21.58 0.88
CA SER A 118 -8.85 -21.87 2.22
C SER A 118 -8.09 -21.16 3.35
N SER A 119 -6.86 -20.70 3.11
CA SER A 119 -6.06 -19.91 4.07
C SER A 119 -6.42 -18.41 4.14
N PHE A 120 -7.14 -17.84 3.17
CA PHE A 120 -7.45 -16.40 3.15
C PHE A 120 -8.74 -16.05 3.89
N ARG A 121 -9.66 -17.01 4.04
CA ARG A 121 -10.96 -16.81 4.70
C ARG A 121 -10.82 -16.28 6.13
N CYS A 122 -9.76 -16.65 6.83
CA CYS A 122 -9.52 -16.24 8.21
C CYS A 122 -8.91 -14.82 8.34
N SER A 123 -8.32 -14.27 7.27
CA SER A 123 -7.65 -12.96 7.31
C SER A 123 -8.60 -11.81 6.92
N SER A 124 -9.61 -12.07 6.09
CA SER A 124 -10.53 -11.05 5.55
C SER A 124 -11.82 -10.86 6.35
N LEU A 125 -12.00 -11.61 7.44
CA LEU A 125 -13.19 -11.57 8.33
C LEU A 125 -12.91 -10.90 9.69
N ARG A 126 -11.73 -10.31 9.87
CA ARG A 126 -11.37 -9.60 11.11
C ARG A 126 -11.67 -8.12 10.97
#